data_AF-A0A947DGG3-F1
#
_entry.id   AF-A0A947DGG3-F1
#
_cell.length_a   1.000
_cell.length_b   1.000
_cell.length_c   1.000
_cell.angle_alpha   90.00
_cell.angle_beta   90.00
_cell.angle_gamma   90.00
#
_symmetry.space_group_name_H-M   'P 1'
#
loop_
_entity.id
_entity.type
_entity.pdbx_description
1 polymer ?
#
loop_
_entity_poly.entity_id
_entity_poly.type
_entity_poly.pdbx_seq_one_letter_code
_entity_poly.pdbx_strand_id
1 'polypeptide(L)'
;MPMKRELYPENWEQIAAGVKDKANWTCEECDRICRKKGESVLDLAQRIEGKNNQFLDWVNQTALADLFDKPQRFTLTVAHLDHNPANCELSNLKALCSVCHLRYDQEHHRKSRARNARLRQEKDGQIPLTGVLD
;
A
#
# COMPACT_ATOMS: atom_id res chain seq x y z
N MET A 1 -4.29 5.13 -5.89
CA MET A 1 -4.84 6.49 -5.77
C MET A 1 -3.69 7.45 -5.53
N PRO A 2 -3.64 8.63 -6.17
CA PRO A 2 -2.65 9.63 -5.79
C PRO A 2 -2.92 10.07 -4.35
N MET A 3 -1.86 10.14 -3.55
CA MET A 3 -1.91 10.61 -2.17
C MET A 3 -2.27 12.10 -2.16
N LYS A 4 -3.31 12.49 -1.41
CA LYS A 4 -3.64 13.90 -1.19
C LYS A 4 -2.77 14.45 -0.07
N ARG A 5 -1.68 15.15 -0.42
CA ARG A 5 -0.65 15.57 0.55
C ARG A 5 -1.18 16.45 1.68
N GLU A 6 -2.22 17.25 1.40
CA GLU A 6 -2.91 18.11 2.36
C GLU A 6 -3.59 17.38 3.52
N LEU A 7 -3.90 16.08 3.39
CA LEU A 7 -4.53 15.29 4.45
C LEU A 7 -3.53 14.74 5.47
N TYR A 8 -2.24 14.92 5.23
CA TYR A 8 -1.15 14.37 6.02
C TYR A 8 -0.40 15.50 6.72
N PRO A 9 0.22 15.25 7.88
CA PRO A 9 1.05 16.24 8.55
C PRO A 9 2.29 16.59 7.71
N GLU A 10 2.87 17.76 7.95
CA GLU A 10 4.05 18.24 7.20
C GLU A 10 5.23 17.26 7.28
N ASN A 11 5.46 16.69 8.47
CA ASN A 11 6.53 15.73 8.76
C ASN A 11 6.23 14.28 8.34
N TRP A 12 5.17 14.02 7.57
CA TRP A 12 4.80 12.67 7.10
C TRP A 12 5.98 11.87 6.51
N GLU A 13 6.82 12.50 5.69
CA GLU A 13 7.98 11.84 5.08
C GLU A 13 8.95 11.28 6.12
N GLN A 14 9.13 11.99 7.24
CA GLN A 14 10.00 11.57 8.35
C GLN A 14 9.36 10.42 9.13
N ILE A 15 8.06 10.51 9.41
CA ILE A 15 7.30 9.45 10.07
C ILE A 15 7.35 8.17 9.24
N ALA A 16 7.04 8.29 7.94
CA ALA A 16 7.02 7.15 7.03
C ALA A 16 8.40 6.52 6.84
N ALA A 17 9.48 7.32 6.82
CA ALA A 17 10.84 6.79 6.81
C ALA A 17 11.15 6.03 8.10
N GLY A 18 10.83 6.61 9.28
CA GLY A 18 11.04 5.97 10.57
C GLY A 18 10.32 4.63 10.73
N VAL A 19 9.06 4.53 10.26
CA VAL A 19 8.31 3.26 10.26
C VAL A 19 8.99 2.21 9.37
N LYS A 20 9.44 2.58 8.17
CA LYS A 20 10.14 1.67 7.24
C LYS A 20 11.50 1.23 7.77
N ASP A 21 12.24 2.13 8.39
CA ASP A 21 13.54 1.83 8.99
C ASP A 21 13.38 0.89 10.19
N LYS A 22 12.37 1.12 11.05
CA LYS A 22 12.03 0.23 12.17
C LYS A 22 11.67 -1.18 11.70
N ALA A 23 10.96 -1.29 10.57
CA ALA A 23 10.63 -2.56 9.94
C ALA A 23 11.80 -3.18 9.15
N ASN A 24 13.01 -2.61 9.21
CA ASN A 24 14.19 -3.02 8.43
C ASN A 24 13.87 -3.21 6.94
N TRP A 25 13.07 -2.30 6.38
CA TRP A 25 12.62 -2.34 5.00
C TRP A 25 11.95 -3.68 4.58
N THR A 26 11.29 -4.33 5.54
CA THR A 26 10.62 -5.62 5.37
C THR A 26 9.12 -5.44 5.59
N CYS A 27 8.30 -6.10 4.76
CA CYS A 27 6.85 -6.05 4.89
C CYS A 27 6.39 -6.77 6.17
N GLU A 28 5.65 -6.09 7.04
CA GLU A 28 5.14 -6.64 8.31
C GLU A 28 3.91 -7.58 8.14
N GLU A 29 3.56 -7.94 6.90
CA GLU A 29 2.46 -8.87 6.59
C GLU A 29 2.97 -10.16 5.94
N CYS A 30 4.02 -10.07 5.13
CA CYS A 30 4.46 -11.19 4.30
C CYS A 30 5.97 -11.41 4.34
N ASP A 31 6.68 -10.68 5.20
CA ASP A 31 8.13 -10.76 5.43
C ASP A 31 9.00 -10.51 4.18
N ARG A 32 8.41 -9.94 3.13
CA ARG A 32 9.13 -9.61 1.90
C ARG A 32 10.05 -8.42 2.14
N ILE A 33 11.33 -8.60 1.85
CA ILE A 33 12.32 -7.53 1.84
C ILE A 33 12.06 -6.62 0.62
N CYS A 34 11.90 -5.33 0.86
CA CYS A 34 11.53 -4.32 -0.14
C CYS A 34 12.65 -3.30 -0.35
N ARG A 35 12.56 -2.53 -1.44
CA ARG A 35 13.54 -1.50 -1.83
C ARG A 35 13.58 -0.33 -0.86
N LYS A 36 14.78 0.10 -0.50
CA LYS A 36 15.04 1.37 0.21
C LYS A 36 14.78 2.57 -0.70
N LYS A 37 14.52 3.74 -0.10
CA LYS A 37 14.37 4.99 -0.84
C LYS A 37 15.67 5.27 -1.60
N GLY A 38 15.60 5.32 -2.93
CA GLY A 38 16.75 5.53 -3.80
C GLY A 38 17.58 4.28 -4.14
N GLU A 39 17.29 3.11 -3.54
CA GLU A 39 18.01 1.86 -3.84
C GLU A 39 17.65 1.34 -5.23
N SER A 40 18.66 0.99 -6.03
CA SER A 40 18.42 0.44 -7.36
C SER A 40 17.84 -0.99 -7.26
N VAL A 41 17.26 -1.47 -8.35
CA VAL A 41 16.75 -2.85 -8.41
C VAL A 41 17.89 -3.86 -8.24
N LEU A 42 19.08 -3.53 -8.78
CA LEU A 42 20.27 -4.37 -8.68
C LEU A 42 20.81 -4.45 -7.25
N ASP A 43 20.86 -3.31 -6.55
CA ASP A 43 21.32 -3.27 -5.15
C ASP A 43 20.38 -4.07 -4.23
N LEU A 44 19.06 -3.97 -4.47
CA LEU A 44 18.10 -4.81 -3.78
C LEU A 44 18.35 -6.30 -4.09
N ALA A 45 18.55 -6.66 -5.35
CA ALA A 45 18.78 -8.04 -5.77
C ALA A 45 20.00 -8.65 -5.05
N GLN A 46 21.09 -7.89 -4.93
CA GLN A 46 22.27 -8.29 -4.16
C GLN A 46 21.97 -8.42 -2.67
N ARG A 47 21.20 -7.49 -2.10
CA ARG A 47 20.87 -7.49 -0.67
C ARG A 47 20.00 -8.69 -0.25
N ILE A 48 19.12 -9.15 -1.13
CA ILE A 48 18.18 -10.26 -0.88
C ILE A 48 18.71 -11.62 -1.37
N GLU A 49 19.86 -11.63 -2.03
CA GLU A 49 20.51 -12.86 -2.48
C GLU A 49 20.70 -13.83 -1.29
N GLY A 50 20.18 -15.05 -1.43
CA GLY A 50 20.20 -16.07 -0.38
C GLY A 50 19.33 -15.79 0.85
N LYS A 51 18.57 -14.68 0.90
CA LYS A 51 17.77 -14.26 2.07
C LYS A 51 16.28 -14.19 1.80
N ASN A 52 15.86 -14.26 0.54
CA ASN A 52 14.43 -14.19 0.23
C ASN A 52 13.71 -15.46 0.66
N ASN A 53 12.54 -15.24 1.24
CA ASN A 53 11.56 -16.23 1.65
C ASN A 53 11.33 -17.28 0.53
N GLN A 54 12.01 -18.44 0.65
CA GLN A 54 11.74 -19.63 -0.14
C GLN A 54 10.53 -20.44 0.41
N PHE A 55 9.88 -19.96 1.48
CA PHE A 55 8.92 -20.71 2.31
C PHE A 55 7.44 -20.33 2.15
N LEU A 56 7.08 -19.29 1.36
CA LEU A 56 5.69 -18.89 1.07
C LEU A 56 5.37 -19.07 -0.42
N ASP A 57 5.03 -20.32 -0.72
CA ASP A 57 4.94 -20.98 -2.04
C ASP A 57 3.85 -20.47 -3.02
N TRP A 58 3.20 -19.32 -2.78
CA TRP A 58 2.24 -18.77 -3.77
C TRP A 58 2.14 -17.24 -3.85
N VAL A 59 2.58 -16.49 -2.83
CA VAL A 59 2.47 -15.01 -2.82
C VAL A 59 3.84 -14.33 -2.88
N ASN A 60 4.92 -15.06 -2.59
CA ASN A 60 6.25 -14.51 -2.31
C ASN A 60 7.42 -15.31 -2.90
N GLN A 61 7.21 -16.14 -3.93
CA GLN A 61 8.34 -16.60 -4.75
C GLN A 61 8.92 -15.38 -5.46
N THR A 62 9.79 -14.63 -4.78
CA THR A 62 10.52 -13.52 -5.37
C THR A 62 11.61 -14.12 -6.23
N ALA A 63 11.22 -14.65 -7.39
CA ALA A 63 12.19 -14.90 -8.43
C ALA A 63 12.87 -13.56 -8.74
N LEU A 64 14.19 -13.56 -8.91
CA LEU A 64 14.91 -12.38 -9.39
C LEU A 64 14.24 -11.79 -10.64
N ALA A 65 13.67 -12.64 -11.51
CA ALA A 65 12.87 -12.23 -12.65
C ALA A 65 11.68 -11.30 -12.31
N ASP A 66 10.92 -11.60 -11.25
CA ASP A 66 9.78 -10.77 -10.83
C ASP A 66 10.22 -9.39 -10.32
N LEU A 67 11.40 -9.32 -9.71
CA LEU A 67 11.97 -8.07 -9.24
C LEU A 67 12.31 -7.13 -10.42
N PHE A 68 12.81 -7.66 -11.53
CA PHE A 68 13.11 -6.88 -12.73
C PHE A 68 11.85 -6.56 -13.57
N ASP A 69 10.92 -7.51 -13.69
CA ASP A 69 9.69 -7.32 -14.48
C ASP A 69 8.69 -6.38 -13.77
N LYS A 70 8.60 -6.47 -12.43
CA LYS A 70 7.61 -5.73 -11.64
C LYS A 70 8.22 -5.10 -10.38
N PRO A 71 9.21 -4.21 -10.51
CA PRO A 71 9.91 -3.60 -9.38
C PRO A 71 9.01 -2.81 -8.42
N GLN A 72 7.86 -2.30 -8.89
CA GLN A 72 6.85 -1.62 -8.09
C GLN A 72 6.23 -2.50 -6.99
N ARG A 73 6.21 -3.83 -7.18
CA ARG A 73 5.73 -4.79 -6.17
C ARG A 73 6.66 -4.89 -4.95
N PHE A 74 7.90 -4.41 -5.10
CA PHE A 74 8.95 -4.38 -4.07
C PHE A 74 9.12 -2.99 -3.44
N THR A 75 8.15 -2.09 -3.63
CA THR A 75 8.14 -0.81 -2.94
C THR A 75 7.49 -0.96 -1.57
N LEU A 76 8.21 -0.53 -0.53
CA LEU A 76 7.65 -0.48 0.83
C LEU A 76 6.90 0.83 1.03
N THR A 77 5.67 0.70 1.51
CA THR A 77 4.74 1.79 1.79
C THR A 77 4.32 1.72 3.25
N VAL A 78 3.65 2.76 3.74
CA VAL A 78 3.09 2.79 5.09
C VAL A 78 1.58 2.90 4.95
N ALA A 79 0.86 1.94 5.54
CA ALA A 79 -0.59 1.89 5.58
C ALA A 79 -1.09 2.47 6.91
N HIS A 80 -2.22 3.17 6.86
CA HIS A 80 -2.98 3.58 8.05
C HIS A 80 -4.03 2.50 8.32
N LEU A 81 -4.01 1.90 9.50
CA LEU A 81 -4.89 0.77 9.84
C LEU A 81 -6.36 1.20 9.99
N ASP A 82 -6.61 2.48 10.24
CA ASP A 82 -7.95 3.07 10.25
C ASP A 82 -8.33 3.75 8.92
N HIS A 83 -7.44 3.72 7.91
CA HIS A 83 -7.57 4.45 6.65
C HIS A 83 -7.74 5.98 6.81
N ASN A 84 -7.33 6.55 7.96
CA ASN A 84 -7.35 7.98 8.21
C ASN A 84 -5.93 8.58 8.08
N PRO A 85 -5.65 9.35 7.01
CA PRO A 85 -4.33 9.97 6.80
C PRO A 85 -3.84 10.93 7.88
N ALA A 86 -4.75 11.45 8.71
CA ALA A 86 -4.40 12.37 9.79
C ALA A 86 -3.97 11.63 11.07
N ASN A 87 -4.26 10.33 11.20
CA ASN A 87 -3.91 9.54 12.38
C ASN A 87 -2.54 8.86 12.19
N CYS A 88 -1.48 9.60 12.45
CA CYS A 88 -0.10 9.12 12.29
C CYS A 88 0.50 8.50 13.58
N GLU A 89 -0.33 8.07 14.54
CA GLU A 89 0.14 7.33 15.71
C GLU A 89 0.86 6.05 15.27
N LEU A 90 2.03 5.76 15.86
CA LEU A 90 2.85 4.62 15.42
C LEU A 90 2.11 3.28 15.49
N SER A 91 1.17 3.12 16.43
CA SER A 91 0.32 1.92 16.54
C SER A 91 -0.71 1.79 15.42
N ASN A 92 -1.03 2.89 14.72
CA ASN A 92 -1.94 2.91 13.58
C ASN A 92 -1.21 2.75 12.24
N LEU A 93 0.12 2.71 12.23
CA LEU A 93 0.92 2.62 11.02
C LEU A 93 1.51 1.22 10.85
N LYS A 94 1.48 0.71 9.62
CA LYS A 94 2.08 -0.59 9.27
C LYS A 94 2.91 -0.49 7.99
N ALA A 95 4.13 -1.02 8.00
CA ALA A 95 5.00 -1.09 6.83
C ALA A 95 4.59 -2.27 5.93
N LEU A 96 3.99 -1.96 4.78
CA LEU A 96 3.46 -2.95 3.85
C LEU A 96 4.07 -2.79 2.45
N CYS A 97 4.38 -3.91 1.80
CA CYS A 97 4.71 -3.88 0.36
C CYS A 97 3.49 -3.43 -0.45
N SER A 98 3.70 -2.88 -1.64
CA SER A 98 2.61 -2.42 -2.52
C SER A 98 1.50 -3.45 -2.71
N VAL A 99 1.83 -4.75 -2.76
CA VAL A 99 0.84 -5.82 -2.93
C VAL A 99 -0.01 -6.00 -1.67
N CYS A 100 0.62 -6.11 -0.51
CA CYS A 100 -0.08 -6.27 0.77
C CYS A 100 -0.91 -5.03 1.11
N HIS A 101 -0.40 -3.84 0.84
CA HIS A 101 -1.13 -2.59 1.06
C HIS A 101 -2.38 -2.53 0.16
N LEU A 102 -2.26 -2.82 -1.13
CA LEU A 102 -3.42 -2.83 -2.04
C LEU A 102 -4.47 -3.88 -1.66
N ARG A 103 -4.04 -5.03 -1.13
CA ARG A 103 -4.95 -6.05 -0.59
C ARG A 103 -5.65 -5.54 0.66
N TYR A 104 -4.92 -4.89 1.57
CA TYR A 104 -5.48 -4.28 2.78
C TYR A 104 -6.57 -3.24 2.44
N ASP A 105 -6.28 -2.35 1.48
CA ASP A 105 -7.20 -1.28 1.09
C ASP A 105 -8.37 -1.75 0.21
N GLN A 106 -8.43 -3.02 -0.18
CA GLN A 106 -9.37 -3.50 -1.22
C GLN A 106 -10.82 -3.15 -0.89
N GLU A 107 -11.25 -3.41 0.34
CA GLU A 107 -12.62 -3.16 0.78
C GLU A 107 -12.91 -1.67 0.96
N HIS A 108 -11.97 -0.91 1.54
CA HIS A 108 -12.08 0.54 1.65
C HIS A 108 -12.23 1.18 0.26
N HIS A 109 -11.40 0.75 -0.70
CA HIS A 109 -11.50 1.19 -2.08
C HIS A 109 -12.81 0.78 -2.75
N ARG A 110 -13.34 -0.42 -2.47
CA ARG A 110 -14.65 -0.86 -2.99
C ARG A 110 -15.77 0.07 -2.52
N LYS A 111 -15.83 0.36 -1.22
CA LYS A 111 -16.81 1.29 -0.62
C LYS A 111 -16.65 2.70 -1.16
N SER A 112 -15.43 3.22 -1.21
CA SER A 112 -15.13 4.55 -1.73
C SER A 112 -15.47 4.70 -3.21
N ARG A 113 -15.25 3.66 -4.04
CA ARG A 113 -15.67 3.66 -5.45
C ARG A 113 -17.19 3.71 -5.58
N ALA A 114 -17.93 2.90 -4.83
CA ALA A 114 -19.39 2.90 -4.84
C ALA A 114 -19.97 4.26 -4.43
N ARG A 115 -19.46 4.83 -3.32
CA ARG A 115 -19.85 6.18 -2.86
C ARG A 115 -19.54 7.25 -3.91
N ASN A 116 -18.32 7.26 -4.47
CA ASN A 116 -17.94 8.26 -5.45
C ASN A 116 -18.70 8.13 -6.77
N ALA A 117 -19.07 6.91 -7.17
CA ALA A 117 -19.94 6.67 -8.32
C ALA A 117 -21.33 7.25 -8.09
N ARG A 118 -21.91 7.03 -6.90
CA ARG A 118 -23.18 7.64 -6.50
C ARG A 118 -23.12 9.17 -6.51
N LEU A 119 -22.09 9.76 -5.88
CA LEU A 119 -21.91 11.23 -5.87
C LEU A 119 -21.78 11.82 -7.28
N ARG A 120 -21.18 11.09 -8.22
CA ARG A 120 -21.12 11.49 -9.63
C ARG A 120 -22.50 11.44 -10.29
N GLN A 121 -23.25 10.34 -10.09
CA GLN A 121 -24.62 10.25 -10.58
C GLN A 121 -25.50 11.37 -10.02
N GLU A 122 -25.36 11.70 -8.73
CA GLU A 122 -26.06 12.81 -8.09
C GLU A 122 -25.69 14.16 -8.73
N LYS A 123 -24.40 14.42 -8.91
CA LYS A 123 -23.89 15.65 -9.54
C LYS A 123 -24.36 15.78 -11.00
N ASP A 124 -24.38 14.68 -11.74
CA ASP A 124 -24.72 14.65 -13.16
C ASP A 124 -26.24 14.53 -13.41
N GLY A 125 -27.05 14.50 -12.35
CA GLY A 125 -28.51 14.37 -12.44
C GLY A 125 -28.99 12.99 -12.89
N GLN A 126 -28.15 11.97 -12.78
CA GLN A 126 -28.39 10.59 -13.20
C GLN A 126 -28.86 9.67 -12.06
N ILE A 127 -29.40 10.24 -10.97
CA ILE A 127 -29.98 9.44 -9.89
C ILE A 127 -31.28 8.83 -10.40
N PRO A 128 -31.49 7.51 -10.31
CA PRO A 128 -32.79 6.92 -10.59
C PRO A 128 -33.85 7.49 -9.64
N LEU A 129 -34.99 7.93 -10.18
CA LEU A 129 -36.12 8.47 -9.40
C LEU A 129 -36.85 7.40 -8.56
N THR A 130 -36.51 6.12 -8.72
CA THR A 130 -37.23 5.01 -8.10
C THR A 130 -36.65 4.67 -6.73
N GLY A 131 -37.15 5.37 -5.71
CA GLY A 131 -37.24 4.86 -4.35
C GLY A 131 -38.61 4.23 -4.11
N VAL A 132 -38.87 3.04 -4.64
CA VAL A 132 -39.86 2.09 -4.10
C VAL A 132 -39.27 0.70 -4.30
N LEU A 133 -38.75 0.13 -3.22
CA LEU A 133 -38.53 -1.31 -3.10
C LEU A 133 -39.86 -1.87 -2.59
N ASP A 134 -40.49 -2.72 -3.39
CA ASP A 134 -41.38 -3.77 -2.85
C ASP A 134 -40.50 -4.89 -2.26
#